data_AF-A0A351Y5I5-F1
#
_entry.id   AF-A0A351Y5I5-F1
#
_cell.length_a   1.000
_cell.length_b   1.000
_cell.length_c   1.000
_cell.angle_alpha   90.00
_cell.angle_beta   90.00
_cell.angle_gamma   90.00
#
_symmetry.space_group_name_H-M   'P 1'
#
loop_
_entity.id
_entity.type
_entity.pdbx_description
1 polymer ?
#
loop_
_entity_poly.entity_id
_entity_poly.type
_entity_poly.pdbx_seq_one_letter_code
_entity_poly.pdbx_strand_id
1 'polypeptide(L)'
;MYIDTVYKNFSMPDIPPDMALRDELFAKEEQTPGILHQELAKLDPEEAMKLHPKSTRYIVRALEIYYKSGQTKTDTFVSQPPAWPLLMLGLRREKEDTNRRINARVREMLK
;
A
#
# COMPACT_ATOMS: atom_id res chain seq x y z
N MET A 1 -2.29 -5.45 -5.99
CA MET A 1 -0.95 -4.90 -5.73
C MET A 1 -0.08 -4.81 -6.99
N TYR A 2 0.06 -5.84 -7.85
CA TYR A 2 0.79 -5.67 -9.12
C TYR A 2 -0.10 -5.34 -10.32
N ILE A 3 -1.24 -6.04 -10.45
CA ILE A 3 -2.20 -5.78 -11.54
C ILE A 3 -2.73 -4.34 -11.50
N ASP A 4 -2.89 -3.78 -10.29
CA ASP A 4 -3.31 -2.39 -10.10
C ASP A 4 -2.36 -1.38 -10.76
N THR A 5 -1.05 -1.66 -10.83
CA THR A 5 -0.09 -0.74 -11.47
C THR A 5 -0.34 -0.61 -12.97
N VAL A 6 -0.76 -1.69 -13.62
CA VAL A 6 -1.05 -1.74 -15.05
C VAL A 6 -2.42 -1.17 -15.36
N TYR A 7 -3.43 -1.52 -14.56
CA TYR A 7 -4.81 -1.09 -14.81
C TYR A 7 -5.11 0.34 -14.36
N LYS A 8 -4.58 0.78 -13.21
CA LYS A 8 -4.91 2.11 -12.65
C LYS A 8 -3.95 3.21 -13.08
N ASN A 9 -2.95 2.84 -13.89
CA ASN A 9 -1.87 3.69 -14.42
C ASN A 9 -1.37 4.69 -13.36
N PHE A 10 -1.01 4.17 -12.19
CA PHE A 10 -0.59 5.00 -11.07
C PHE A 10 0.74 5.69 -11.37
N SER A 11 0.83 6.99 -11.13
CA SER A 11 2.13 7.63 -10.91
C SER A 11 2.65 7.25 -9.53
N MET A 12 3.68 6.40 -9.49
CA MET A 12 4.40 6.15 -8.24
C MET A 12 5.48 7.22 -8.06
N PRO A 13 5.54 7.90 -6.90
CA PRO A 13 6.68 8.74 -6.58
C PRO A 13 7.97 7.91 -6.62
N ASP A 14 8.97 8.38 -7.35
CA ASP A 14 10.32 7.82 -7.32
C ASP A 14 11.06 8.28 -6.05
N ILE A 15 10.51 7.89 -4.90
CA ILE A 15 11.04 8.22 -3.58
C ILE A 15 11.57 6.92 -2.96
N PRO A 16 12.90 6.74 -2.93
CA PRO A 16 13.48 5.55 -2.32
C PRO A 16 13.14 5.52 -0.82
N PRO A 17 13.01 4.32 -0.23
CA PRO A 17 12.81 4.17 1.20
C PRO A 17 14.02 4.71 1.97
N ASP A 18 13.77 5.44 3.06
CA ASP A 18 14.79 5.90 3.99
C ASP A 18 14.62 5.16 5.32
N MET A 19 15.54 4.23 5.59
CA MET A 19 15.46 3.38 6.78
C MET A 19 15.66 4.17 8.07
N ALA A 20 16.53 5.18 8.09
CA ALA A 20 16.77 5.97 9.30
C ALA A 20 15.52 6.78 9.67
N LEU A 21 14.90 7.44 8.68
CA LEU A 21 13.65 8.17 8.88
C LEU A 21 12.51 7.24 9.33
N ARG A 22 12.43 6.04 8.76
CA ARG A 22 11.41 5.06 9.18
C ARG A 22 11.60 4.65 10.63
N ASP A 23 12.82 4.35 11.04
CA ASP A 23 13.12 3.94 12.41
C ASP A 23 12.77 5.05 13.40
N GLU A 24 13.08 6.31 13.07
CA GLU A 24 12.67 7.48 13.86
C GLU A 24 11.14 7.60 13.98
N LEU A 25 10.41 7.44 12.88
CA LEU A 25 8.94 7.51 12.90
C LEU A 25 8.32 6.35 13.68
N PHE A 26 8.84 5.13 13.53
CA PHE A 26 8.38 3.99 14.31
C PHE A 26 8.63 4.19 15.81
N ALA A 27 9.81 4.67 16.20
CA ALA A 27 10.11 4.99 17.60
C ALA A 27 9.17 6.08 18.16
N LYS A 28 8.84 7.09 17.35
CA LYS A 28 7.88 8.15 17.72
C LYS A 28 6.47 7.59 17.96
N GLU A 29 6.01 6.67 17.10
CA GLU A 29 4.72 6.00 17.27
C GLU A 29 4.70 5.07 18.49
N GLU A 30 5.80 4.39 18.80
CA GLU A 30 5.90 3.53 20.00
C GLU A 30 5.84 4.35 21.29
N GLN A 31 6.49 5.52 21.31
CA GLN A 31 6.45 6.43 22.46
C GLN A 31 5.07 7.05 22.67
N THR A 32 4.35 7.36 21.59
CA THR A 32 3.00 7.94 21.67
C THR A 32 2.11 7.36 20.57
N PRO A 33 1.39 6.26 20.85
CA PRO A 33 0.54 5.61 19.86
C PRO A 33 -0.51 6.56 19.28
N GLY A 34 -0.65 6.55 17.96
CA GLY A 34 -1.56 7.38 17.20
C GLY A 34 -1.03 8.77 16.84
N ILE A 35 0.17 9.15 17.31
CA ILE A 35 0.74 10.47 17.00
C ILE A 35 0.99 10.64 15.51
N LEU A 36 1.45 9.58 14.82
CA LEU A 36 1.70 9.66 13.38
C LEU A 36 0.42 9.80 12.58
N HIS A 37 -0.69 9.18 13.02
CA HIS A 37 -1.98 9.34 12.37
C HIS A 37 -2.49 10.78 12.49
N GLN A 38 -2.33 11.39 13.66
CA GLN A 38 -2.67 12.80 13.88
C GLN A 38 -1.80 13.74 13.06
N GLU A 39 -0.51 13.45 12.93
CA GLU A 39 0.41 14.21 12.09
C GLU A 39 0.02 14.09 10.61
N LEU A 40 -0.24 12.88 10.14
CA LEU A 40 -0.74 12.64 8.80
C LEU A 40 -2.06 13.37 8.55
N ALA A 41 -2.98 13.40 9.51
CA ALA A 41 -4.26 14.12 9.36
C ALA A 41 -4.11 15.63 9.18
N LYS A 42 -3.00 16.23 9.63
CA LYS A 42 -2.69 17.64 9.42
C LYS A 42 -2.05 17.90 8.05
N LEU A 43 -1.25 16.95 7.56
CA LEU A 43 -0.47 17.08 6.33
C LEU A 43 -1.23 16.60 5.09
N ASP A 44 -1.89 15.45 5.19
CA ASP A 44 -2.64 14.76 4.14
C ASP A 44 -3.94 14.18 4.74
N PRO A 45 -4.96 15.03 4.99
CA PRO A 45 -6.21 14.62 5.63
C PRO A 45 -6.98 13.57 4.81
N GLU A 46 -6.87 13.62 3.49
CA GLU A 46 -7.50 12.64 2.60
C GLU A 46 -6.91 11.24 2.77
N GLU A 47 -5.58 11.13 2.84
CA GLU A 47 -4.94 9.85 3.07
C GLU A 47 -5.15 9.36 4.51
N ALA A 48 -5.15 10.26 5.49
CA ALA A 48 -5.44 9.93 6.89
C ALA A 48 -6.85 9.35 7.09
N MET A 49 -7.84 9.82 6.34
CA MET A 49 -9.21 9.28 6.36
C MET A 49 -9.30 7.86 5.80
N LYS A 50 -8.47 7.51 4.81
CA LYS A 50 -8.44 6.16 4.20
C LYS A 50 -7.74 5.14 5.09
N LEU A 51 -6.76 5.57 5.89
CA LEU A 51 -5.93 4.70 6.71
C LEU A 51 -6.49 4.55 8.13
N HIS A 52 -6.63 3.31 8.59
CA HIS A 52 -6.90 3.05 10.00
C HIS A 52 -5.70 3.50 10.85
N PRO A 53 -5.88 4.10 12.05
CA PRO A 53 -4.77 4.63 12.87
C PRO A 53 -3.66 3.62 13.19
N LYS A 54 -4.00 2.33 13.30
CA LYS A 54 -3.04 1.23 13.53
C LYS A 54 -2.29 0.76 12.27
N SER A 55 -2.51 1.40 11.13
CA SER A 55 -1.87 1.07 9.86
C SER A 55 -0.47 1.71 9.78
N THR A 56 0.33 1.58 10.85
CA THR A 56 1.56 2.35 11.07
C THR A 56 2.51 2.30 9.89
N ARG A 57 2.71 1.12 9.29
CA ARG A 57 3.56 0.97 8.10
C ARG A 57 3.10 1.82 6.90
N TYR A 58 1.79 1.99 6.70
CA TYR A 58 1.24 2.82 5.63
C TYR A 58 1.31 4.31 5.96
N ILE A 59 1.07 4.66 7.23
CA ILE A 59 1.19 6.03 7.74
C ILE A 59 2.64 6.52 7.62
N VAL A 60 3.60 5.70 8.06
CA VAL A 60 5.04 5.96 7.94
C VAL A 60 5.43 6.19 6.49
N ARG A 61 4.94 5.38 5.53
CA ARG A 61 5.23 5.60 4.11
C ARG A 61 4.62 6.90 3.58
N ALA A 62 3.41 7.27 4.01
CA ALA A 62 2.78 8.52 3.58
C ALA A 62 3.56 9.75 4.10
N LEU A 63 3.98 9.72 5.37
CA LEU A 63 4.82 10.76 5.96
C LEU A 63 6.23 10.79 5.34
N GLU A 64 6.85 9.64 5.08
CA GLU A 64 8.14 9.53 4.40
C GLU A 64 8.11 10.18 3.00
N ILE A 65 7.04 9.93 2.23
CA ILE A 65 6.82 10.59 0.94
C ILE A 65 6.84 12.10 1.13
N TYR A 66 6.02 12.62 2.05
CA TYR A 66 5.94 14.05 2.32
C TYR A 66 7.28 14.66 2.76
N TYR A 67 8.00 14.05 3.70
CA TYR A 67 9.27 14.59 4.16
C TYR A 67 10.38 14.56 3.10
N LYS A 68 10.32 13.63 2.14
CA LYS A 68 11.32 13.52 1.08
C LYS A 68 11.01 14.37 -0.15
N SER A 69 9.73 14.54 -0.52
CA SER A 69 9.34 15.28 -1.73
C SER A 69 8.71 16.64 -1.46
N GLY A 70 8.23 16.90 -0.25
CA GLY A 70 7.38 18.05 0.07
C GLY A 70 5.94 17.93 -0.47
N GLN A 71 5.60 16.83 -1.14
CA GLN A 71 4.26 16.57 -1.70
C GLN A 71 3.56 15.49 -0.91
N THR A 72 2.24 15.60 -0.76
CA THR A 72 1.48 14.58 -0.03
C THR A 72 1.34 13.30 -0.85
N LYS A 73 1.00 12.19 -0.18
CA LYS A 73 0.79 10.93 -0.90
C LYS A 73 -0.42 11.04 -1.81
N THR A 74 -1.48 11.72 -1.36
CA THR A 74 -2.66 12.01 -2.17
C THR A 74 -2.31 12.78 -3.44
N ASP A 75 -1.43 13.79 -3.36
CA ASP A 75 -1.01 14.57 -4.53
C ASP A 75 -0.23 13.74 -5.55
N THR A 76 0.64 12.83 -5.08
CA THR A 76 1.50 12.06 -5.98
C THR A 76 0.83 10.82 -6.56
N PHE A 77 -0.14 10.23 -5.85
CA PHE A 77 -0.86 9.03 -6.29
C PHE A 77 -2.15 9.40 -7.04
N VAL A 78 -2.00 9.91 -8.25
CA VAL A 78 -3.14 10.16 -9.15
C VAL A 78 -3.40 8.90 -9.98
N SER A 79 -4.62 8.37 -9.92
CA SER A 79 -5.06 7.32 -10.84
C SER A 79 -5.42 7.93 -12.18
N GLN A 80 -4.82 7.42 -13.25
CA GLN A 80 -5.22 7.77 -14.61
C GLN A 80 -5.78 6.52 -15.29
N PRO A 81 -6.84 6.62 -16.10
CA PRO A 81 -7.25 5.49 -16.92
C PRO A 81 -6.13 5.13 -17.90
N PRO A 82 -5.90 3.84 -18.18
CA PRO A 82 -4.86 3.42 -19.11
C PRO A 82 -5.20 3.94 -20.51
N ALA A 83 -4.18 4.35 -21.27
CA ALA A 83 -4.35 4.94 -22.60
C ALA A 83 -4.78 3.94 -23.69
N TRP A 84 -4.95 2.66 -23.32
CA TRP A 84 -5.29 1.56 -24.22
C TRP A 84 -6.49 0.75 -23.70
N PRO A 85 -7.24 0.08 -24.59
CA PRO A 85 -8.31 -0.83 -24.18
C PRO A 85 -7.75 -1.98 -23.33
N LEU A 86 -8.35 -2.23 -22.18
CA LEU A 86 -7.96 -3.31 -21.26
C LEU A 86 -9.09 -4.33 -21.10
N LEU A 87 -8.79 -5.62 -21.29
CA LEU A 87 -9.69 -6.74 -20.96
C LEU A 87 -9.14 -7.51 -19.75
N MET A 88 -9.86 -7.45 -18.63
CA MET A 88 -9.50 -8.19 -17.41
C MET A 88 -10.29 -9.50 -17.32
N LEU A 89 -9.59 -10.64 -17.36
CA LEU A 89 -10.20 -11.97 -17.24
C LEU A 89 -9.96 -12.54 -15.84
N GLY A 90 -11.04 -12.75 -15.09
CA GLY A 90 -11.01 -13.37 -13.77
C GLY A 90 -11.41 -14.84 -13.82
N LEU A 91 -10.48 -15.76 -13.52
CA LEU A 91 -10.80 -17.18 -13.38
C LEU A 91 -11.32 -17.44 -11.96
N ARG A 92 -12.58 -17.85 -11.84
CA ARG A 92 -13.21 -18.17 -10.55
C ARG A 92 -13.59 -19.64 -10.49
N ARG A 93 -13.45 -20.23 -9.31
CA ARG A 93 -13.90 -21.59 -8.97
C ARG A 93 -14.50 -21.57 -7.58
N GLU A 94 -15.24 -22.62 -7.25
CA GLU A 94 -15.73 -22.83 -5.89
C GLU A 94 -14.58 -22.92 -4.89
N LYS A 95 -14.80 -22.34 -3.71
CA LYS A 95 -13.76 -22.19 -2.67
C LYS A 95 -13.25 -23.56 -2.21
N GLU A 96 -14.17 -24.51 -2.02
CA GLU A 96 -13.86 -25.87 -1.56
C GLU A 96 -13.01 -26.65 -2.58
N ASP A 97 -13.36 -26.58 -3.87
CA ASP A 97 -12.57 -27.22 -4.93
C ASP A 97 -11.17 -26.60 -5.04
N THR A 98 -11.08 -25.26 -4.96
CA THR A 98 -9.81 -24.54 -4.99
C THR A 98 -8.88 -24.99 -3.87
N ASN A 99 -9.38 -25.06 -2.64
CA ASN A 99 -8.61 -25.50 -1.47
C ASN A 99 -8.14 -26.95 -1.60
N ARG A 100 -9.02 -27.85 -2.04
CA ARG A 100 -8.69 -29.26 -2.26
C ARG A 100 -7.53 -29.42 -3.24
N ARG A 101 -7.56 -28.68 -4.36
CA ARG A 101 -6.51 -28.73 -5.40
C ARG A 101 -5.19 -28.10 -4.94
N ILE A 102 -5.25 -26.98 -4.22
CA ILE A 102 -4.06 -26.36 -3.62
C ILE A 102 -3.36 -27.37 -2.70
N ASN A 103 -4.11 -28.01 -1.80
CA ASN A 103 -3.56 -28.99 -0.87
C ASN A 103 -2.96 -30.21 -1.59
N ALA A 104 -3.63 -30.69 -2.65
CA ALA A 104 -3.10 -31.79 -3.46
C ALA A 104 -1.78 -31.41 -4.14
N ARG A 105 -1.69 -30.21 -4.74
CA ARG A 105 -0.48 -29.69 -5.37
C ARG A 105 0.68 -29.54 -4.38
N VAL A 106 0.41 -29.00 -3.19
CA VAL A 106 1.45 -28.84 -2.15
C VAL A 106 2.02 -30.21 -1.76
N ARG A 107 1.17 -31.22 -1.56
CA ARG A 107 1.61 -32.58 -1.25
C ARG A 107 2.46 -33.20 -2.35
N GLU A 108 2.18 -32.88 -3.61
CA GLU A 108 2.97 -33.35 -4.75
C GLU A 108 4.33 -32.67 -4.83
N MET A 109 4.41 -31.36 -4.57
CA MET A 109 5.66 -30.59 -4.59
C MET A 109 6.62 -30.94 -3.45
N LEU A 110 6.13 -31.54 -2.36
CA LEU A 110 6.92 -31.91 -1.19
C LEU A 110 7.30 -33.41 -1.15
N LYS A 111 6.93 -34.19 -2.15
CA LYS A 111 7.49 -35.53 -2.36
C LYS A 111 8.89 -35.43 -2.91
#